data_AF-A0A380EMA2-F1
#
_entry.id   AF-A0A380EMA2-F1
#
_cell.length_a   1.000
_cell.length_b   1.000
_cell.length_c   1.000
_cell.angle_alpha   90.00
_cell.angle_beta   90.00
_cell.angle_gamma   90.00
#
_symmetry.space_group_name_H-M   'P 1'
#
loop_
_entity.id
_entity.type
_entity.pdbx_description
1 polymer ?
#
loop_
_entity_poly.entity_id
_entity_poly.type
_entity_poly.pdbx_seq_one_letter_code
_entity_poly.pdbx_strand_id
1 'polypeptide(L)'
;MYQLEDDSLMLHNDLYQINMAESYWNDNIHEKMAVFDLYFRKMPFNSGYAVFNGLKRVIDFIEHFGFSESDLEYFKVYWLQG
;
A
#
# COMPACT_ATOMS: atom_id res chain seq x y z
N MET A 1 -3.35 -18.88 13.52
CA MET A 1 -3.17 -17.60 12.84
C MET A 1 -2.28 -16.77 13.75
N TYR A 2 -1.08 -16.39 13.32
CA TYR A 2 -0.23 -15.51 14.13
C TYR A 2 -0.95 -14.17 14.28
N GLN A 3 -1.10 -13.69 15.51
CA GLN A 3 -1.60 -12.34 15.79
C GLN A 3 -0.39 -11.50 16.19
N LEU A 4 -0.01 -10.60 15.29
CA LEU A 4 1.02 -9.59 15.52
C LEU A 4 0.35 -8.26 15.85
N GLU A 5 1.14 -7.28 16.28
CA GLU A 5 0.63 -5.97 16.69
C GLU A 5 0.11 -5.17 15.48
N ASP A 6 -1.00 -4.45 15.66
CA ASP A 6 -1.56 -3.55 14.64
C ASP A 6 -1.00 -2.14 14.85
N ASP A 7 0.28 -1.97 14.51
CA ASP A 7 1.10 -0.78 14.81
C ASP A 7 1.48 0.03 13.56
N SER A 8 1.04 -0.40 12.38
CA SER A 8 1.43 0.14 11.08
C SER A 8 0.31 0.01 10.05
N LEU A 9 0.29 0.91 9.07
CA LEU A 9 -0.61 0.84 7.92
C LEU A 9 0.05 0.20 6.69
N MET A 10 1.31 -0.21 6.77
CA MET A 10 2.08 -0.64 5.60
C MET A 10 1.56 -1.95 4.99
N LEU A 11 1.06 -2.86 5.83
CA LEU A 11 0.39 -4.09 5.38
C LEU A 11 -1.10 -3.91 5.06
N HIS A 12 -1.63 -2.68 5.13
CA HIS A 12 -2.95 -2.36 4.60
C HIS A 12 -2.91 -2.21 3.07
N ASN A 13 -2.46 -3.26 2.39
CA ASN A 13 -2.38 -3.35 0.93
C ASN A 13 -2.69 -4.77 0.45
N ASP A 14 -2.78 -4.94 -0.88
CA ASP A 14 -2.87 -6.25 -1.48
C ASP A 14 -1.49 -6.91 -1.57
N LEU A 15 -1.38 -8.21 -1.26
CA LEU A 15 -0.14 -9.01 -1.39
C LEU A 15 0.52 -8.87 -2.76
N TYR A 16 -0.27 -8.67 -3.81
CA TYR A 16 0.21 -8.40 -5.16
C TYR A 16 1.20 -7.23 -5.23
N GLN A 17 0.99 -6.16 -4.46
CA GLN A 17 1.86 -4.98 -4.46
C GLN A 17 3.25 -5.31 -3.90
N ILE A 18 3.32 -6.17 -2.88
CA ILE A 18 4.57 -6.62 -2.28
C ILE A 18 5.33 -7.51 -3.27
N ASN A 19 4.65 -8.46 -3.90
CA ASN A 19 5.26 -9.34 -4.91
C ASN A 19 5.79 -8.54 -6.11
N MET A 20 5.04 -7.51 -6.53
CA MET A 20 5.46 -6.65 -7.63
C MET A 20 6.67 -5.78 -7.27
N ALA A 21 6.72 -5.25 -6.04
CA ALA A 21 7.89 -4.52 -5.54
C ALA A 21 9.15 -5.41 -5.51
N GLU A 22 9.01 -6.66 -5.06
CA GLU A 22 10.07 -7.67 -5.08
C GLU A 22 10.55 -7.99 -6.50
N SER A 23 9.61 -8.18 -7.44
CA SER A 23 9.95 -8.41 -8.85
C SER A 23 10.69 -7.21 -9.47
N TYR A 24 10.24 -5.99 -9.21
CA TYR A 24 10.92 -4.77 -9.68
C TYR A 24 12.30 -4.58 -9.07
N TRP A 25 12.49 -5.00 -7.82
CA TRP A 25 13.79 -5.02 -7.18
C TRP A 25 14.74 -6.00 -7.89
N ASN A 26 14.31 -7.26 -8.07
CA ASN A 26 15.08 -8.31 -8.74
C ASN A 26 15.44 -7.96 -10.19
N ASP A 27 14.52 -7.32 -10.91
CA ASP A 27 14.72 -6.90 -12.30
C ASP A 27 15.54 -5.59 -12.42
N ASN A 28 15.95 -4.97 -11.30
CA ASN A 28 16.68 -3.69 -11.25
C ASN A 28 15.92 -2.52 -11.91
N ILE A 29 14.59 -2.52 -11.82
CA ILE A 29 13.74 -1.45 -12.38
C ILE A 29 12.92 -0.69 -11.32
N HIS A 30 13.13 -0.98 -10.03
CA HIS A 30 12.42 -0.35 -8.92
C HIS A 30 12.61 1.18 -8.84
N GLU A 31 13.70 1.73 -9.38
CA GLU A 31 13.93 3.18 -9.45
C GLU A 31 13.38 3.83 -10.73
N LYS A 32 12.76 3.05 -11.63
CA LYS A 32 12.22 3.58 -12.87
C LYS A 32 11.05 4.51 -12.58
N MET A 33 11.08 5.71 -13.15
CA MET A 33 9.99 6.67 -13.04
C MET A 33 8.69 6.08 -13.59
N ALA A 34 7.65 6.14 -12.76
CA ALA A 34 6.28 5.74 -13.09
C ALA A 34 5.31 6.85 -12.71
N VAL A 35 4.17 6.92 -13.40
CA VAL A 35 3.11 7.91 -13.19
C VAL A 35 1.79 7.17 -12.98
N PHE A 36 1.04 7.56 -11.95
CA PHE A 36 -0.25 6.98 -11.59
C PHE A 36 -1.29 8.07 -11.41
N ASP A 37 -2.49 7.85 -11.95
CA ASP A 37 -3.63 8.76 -11.86
C ASP A 37 -4.76 8.12 -11.05
N LEU A 38 -5.37 8.90 -10.16
CA LEU A 38 -6.55 8.51 -9.39
C LEU A 38 -7.80 9.19 -9.96
N TYR A 39 -8.78 8.40 -10.38
CA TYR A 39 -10.07 8.89 -10.87
C TYR A 39 -11.18 7.86 -10.62
N PHE A 40 -12.43 8.32 -10.64
CA PHE A 40 -13.60 7.45 -10.65
C PHE A 40 -14.32 7.55 -12.00
N ARG A 41 -14.95 6.45 -12.45
CA ARG A 41 -15.56 6.36 -13.78
C ARG A 41 -17.01 6.84 -13.84
N LYS A 42 -17.70 6.88 -12.71
CA LYS A 42 -19.13 7.20 -12.62
C LYS A 42 -19.39 8.16 -11.47
N MET A 43 -20.23 9.15 -11.71
CA MET A 43 -20.66 10.07 -10.66
C MET A 43 -21.38 9.30 -9.55
N PRO A 44 -20.97 9.47 -8.28
CA PRO A 44 -21.68 8.86 -7.17
C PRO A 44 -23.11 9.44 -7.09
N PHE A 45 -24.07 8.59 -6.73
CA PHE A 45 -25.48 8.96 -6.52
C PHE A 45 -26.18 9.62 -7.73
N ASN A 46 -25.65 9.45 -8.95
CA ASN A 46 -26.08 10.17 -10.16
C ASN A 46 -26.08 11.70 -9.98
N SER A 47 -25.16 12.22 -9.16
CA SER A 47 -24.98 13.65 -8.92
C SER A 47 -24.36 14.38 -10.12
N GLY A 48 -24.58 15.70 -10.20
CA GLY A 48 -23.90 16.58 -11.16
C GLY A 48 -22.48 17.01 -10.74
N TYR A 49 -22.08 16.75 -9.49
CA TYR A 49 -20.74 17.06 -8.98
C TYR A 49 -20.33 16.13 -7.82
N ALA A 50 -19.03 16.12 -7.52
CA ALA A 50 -18.47 15.43 -6.36
C ALA A 50 -17.56 16.41 -5.60
N VAL A 51 -17.49 16.24 -4.29
CA VAL A 51 -16.57 16.99 -3.43
C VAL A 51 -15.55 16.03 -2.87
N PHE A 52 -14.27 16.34 -3.01
CA PHE A 52 -13.19 15.52 -2.50
C PHE A 52 -12.93 15.83 -1.01
N ASN A 53 -12.77 14.78 -0.22
CA ASN A 53 -12.28 14.83 1.15
C ASN A 53 -11.43 13.56 1.39
N GLY A 54 -10.24 13.72 1.97
CA GLY A 54 -9.31 12.61 2.20
C GLY A 54 -7.83 12.99 2.13
N LEU A 55 -7.49 14.18 1.60
CA LEU A 55 -6.10 14.60 1.41
C LEU A 55 -5.26 14.50 2.68
N LYS A 56 -5.80 15.00 3.82
CA LYS A 56 -5.09 14.96 5.09
C LYS A 56 -4.73 13.52 5.50
N ARG A 57 -5.65 12.57 5.35
CA ARG A 57 -5.42 11.17 5.71
C ARG A 57 -4.32 10.55 4.84
N VAL A 58 -4.27 10.91 3.55
CA VAL A 58 -3.23 10.46 2.63
C VAL A 58 -1.87 11.04 3.01
N ILE A 59 -1.81 12.33 3.34
CA ILE A 59 -0.58 12.99 3.81
C ILE A 59 -0.08 12.31 5.10
N ASP A 60 -0.97 12.15 6.09
CA ASP A 60 -0.62 11.53 7.37
C ASP A 60 -0.08 10.09 7.16
N PHE A 61 -0.62 9.34 6.19
CA PHE A 61 -0.10 8.01 5.82
C PHE A 61 1.29 8.06 5.20
N ILE A 62 1.54 8.99 4.27
CA ILE A 62 2.85 9.16 3.61
C ILE A 62 3.93 9.58 4.62
N GLU A 63 3.58 10.47 5.57
CA GLU A 63 4.52 10.94 6.61
C GLU A 63 4.97 9.82 7.56
N HIS A 64 4.16 8.78 7.73
CA HIS A 64 4.46 7.60 8.57
C HIS A 64 4.70 6.34 7.73
N PHE A 65 5.03 6.51 6.45
CA PHE A 65 5.20 5.40 5.51
C PHE A 65 6.46 4.59 5.83
N GLY A 66 6.27 3.32 6.20
CA GLY A 66 7.35 2.40 6.47
C GLY A 66 6.85 1.14 7.16
N PHE A 67 7.63 0.07 7.10
CA PHE A 67 7.34 -1.16 7.81
C PHE A 67 7.69 -1.03 9.30
N SER A 68 6.81 -1.50 10.18
CA SER A 68 7.14 -1.71 11.59
C SER A 68 7.96 -2.99 11.79
N GLU A 69 8.46 -3.20 13.01
CA GLU A 69 9.13 -4.46 13.35
C GLU A 69 8.16 -5.65 13.28
N SER A 70 6.88 -5.44 13.65
CA SER A 70 5.84 -6.47 13.59
C SER A 70 5.53 -6.86 12.13
N ASP A 71 5.51 -5.89 11.20
CA ASP A 71 5.35 -6.13 9.76
C ASP A 71 6.51 -6.99 9.20
N LEU A 72 7.75 -6.70 9.61
CA LEU A 72 8.92 -7.47 9.15
C LEU A 72 8.93 -8.89 9.70
N GLU A 73 8.47 -9.08 10.94
CA GLU A 73 8.34 -10.42 11.53
C GLU A 73 7.25 -11.23 10.82
N TYR A 74 6.13 -10.59 10.45
CA TYR A 74 5.11 -11.20 9.60
C TYR A 74 5.73 -11.78 8.33
N PHE A 75 6.57 -11.01 7.65
CA PHE A 75 7.21 -11.48 6.42
C PHE A 75 8.16 -12.65 6.64
N LYS A 76 9.00 -12.64 7.68
CA LYS A 76 9.88 -13.78 7.96
C LYS A 76 9.10 -15.06 8.18
N VAL A 77 8.00 -14.99 8.94
CA VAL A 77 7.17 -16.17 9.24
C VAL A 77 6.46 -16.70 8.00
N TYR A 78 5.91 -15.82 7.16
CA TYR A 78 5.15 -16.23 5.97
C TYR A 78 6.02 -16.61 4.77
N TRP A 79 7.14 -15.90 4.53
CA TRP A 79 7.98 -16.12 3.35
C TRP A 79 9.01 -17.24 3.51
N LEU A 80 9.37 -17.63 4.74
CA LEU A 80 10.26 -18.78 4.99
C LEU A 80 9.53 -20.15 4.93
N GLN A 81 8.21 -20.15 4.72
CA GLN A 81 7.41 -21.37 4.57
C GLN A 81 7.08 -21.71 3.11
N GLY A 82 7.54 -20.89 2.15
CA GLY A 82 7.37 -21.08 0.71
C GLY A 82 8.59 -21.72 0.04
#